data_AF-A0AAW2ILL0-F1
#
_entry.id   AF-A0AAW2ILL0-F1
#
_cell.length_a   1.000
_cell.length_b   1.000
_cell.length_c   1.000
_cell.angle_alpha   90.00
_cell.angle_beta   90.00
_cell.angle_gamma   90.00
#
_symmetry.space_group_name_H-M   'P 1'
#
loop_
_entity.id
_entity.type
_entity.pdbx_description
1 polymer ?
#
loop_
_entity_poly.entity_id
_entity_poly.type
_entity_poly.pdbx_seq_one_letter_code
_entity_poly.pdbx_strand_id
1 'polypeptide(L)'
;MNEALIQPFSQDEVKLAIFPMYPYKSPVPDGMSPIFYQKYWHIVGTKIETTASIRYLSENQSTFVPGRLITDNVLVAYEINHYLAHKYEGSVGHAALKLDLSKAYDRVEWTFLERVLAS
;
A
#
# COMPACT_ATOMS: atom_id res chain seq x y z
N MET A 1 -5.93 -20.20 5.76
CA MET A 1 -5.27 -19.43 4.68
C MET A 1 -5.35 -17.95 5.00
N ASN A 2 -4.59 -17.52 6.02
CA ASN A 2 -4.56 -16.15 6.57
C ASN A 2 -3.40 -15.99 7.58
N GLU A 3 -2.78 -17.08 8.05
CA GLU A 3 -1.70 -17.05 9.03
C GLU A 3 -0.43 -16.34 8.54
N ALA A 4 -0.13 -16.40 7.23
CA ALA A 4 1.09 -15.78 6.68
C ALA A 4 1.08 -14.24 6.69
N LEU A 5 -0.09 -13.61 6.80
CA LEU A 5 -0.27 -12.15 6.68
C LEU A 5 -0.49 -11.43 8.03
N ILE A 6 -0.65 -12.21 9.11
CA ILE A 6 -0.74 -11.75 10.51
C ILE A 6 0.64 -11.85 11.18
N GLN A 7 1.61 -12.43 10.48
CA GLN A 7 2.96 -12.57 10.98
C GLN A 7 3.60 -11.18 11.09
N PRO A 8 4.32 -10.91 12.19
CA PRO A 8 5.21 -9.77 12.29
C PRO A 8 6.10 -9.70 11.04
N PHE A 9 6.20 -8.53 10.39
CA PHE A 9 7.24 -8.32 9.38
C PHE A 9 8.62 -8.69 9.93
N SER A 10 9.32 -9.49 9.15
CA SER A 10 10.63 -10.01 9.51
C SER A 10 11.70 -8.94 9.30
N GLN A 11 12.81 -9.07 10.02
CA GLN A 11 14.00 -8.26 9.71
C GLN A 11 14.38 -8.34 8.24
N ASP A 12 14.18 -9.50 7.61
CA ASP A 12 14.53 -9.70 6.20
C ASP A 12 13.66 -8.87 5.27
N GLU A 13 12.35 -8.73 5.54
CA GLU A 13 11.47 -7.85 4.76
C GLU A 13 11.85 -6.37 4.89
N VAL A 14 12.17 -5.93 6.11
CA VAL A 14 12.60 -4.55 6.36
C VAL A 14 13.96 -4.28 5.69
N LYS A 15 14.87 -5.26 5.73
CA LYS A 15 16.15 -5.21 5.03
C LYS A 15 15.97 -5.12 3.52
N LEU A 16 15.07 -5.93 2.97
CA LEU A 16 14.73 -5.94 1.54
C LEU A 16 14.07 -4.62 1.09
N ALA A 17 13.41 -3.89 1.98
CA ALA A 17 12.88 -2.57 1.68
C ALA A 17 13.95 -1.46 1.73
N ILE A 18 14.87 -1.51 2.69
CA ILE A 18 15.86 -0.45 2.95
C ILE A 18 17.10 -0.55 2.05
N PHE A 19 17.59 -1.76 1.76
CA PHE A 19 18.85 -1.95 1.04
C PHE A 19 18.80 -1.56 -0.45
N PRO A 20 17.66 -1.64 -1.15
CA PRO A 20 17.52 -1.09 -2.50
C PRO A 20 17.43 0.44 -2.55
N MET A 21 17.26 1.13 -1.43
CA MET A 21 17.16 2.59 -1.42
C MET A 21 18.51 3.24 -1.71
N TYR A 22 18.49 4.34 -2.48
CA TYR A 22 19.71 5.11 -2.75
C TYR A 22 20.30 5.67 -1.43
N PRO A 23 21.59 5.43 -1.11
CA PRO A 23 22.13 5.69 0.22
C PRO A 23 22.03 7.16 0.69
N TYR A 24 22.10 8.09 -0.26
CA TYR A 24 22.14 9.54 -0.02
C TYR A 24 20.82 10.25 -0.36
N LYS A 25 19.68 9.55 -0.29
CA LYS A 25 18.38 10.24 -0.35
C LYS A 25 18.24 11.22 0.82
N SER A 26 17.35 12.20 0.63
CA SER A 26 17.01 13.19 1.64
C SER A 26 16.74 12.54 2.99
N PRO A 27 17.32 13.06 4.08
CA PRO A 27 17.16 12.50 5.41
C PRO A 27 15.69 12.56 5.86
N VAL A 28 15.29 11.56 6.64
CA VAL A 28 14.01 11.51 7.36
C VAL A 28 14.02 12.65 8.41
N PRO A 29 12.88 13.09 9.00
CA PRO A 29 12.87 14.20 9.97
C PRO A 29 13.79 14.04 11.20
N ASP A 30 14.28 12.83 11.45
CA ASP A 30 15.28 12.50 12.47
C ASP A 30 16.74 12.80 12.05
N GLY A 31 16.95 13.26 10.82
CA GLY A 31 18.25 13.57 10.24
C GLY A 31 18.99 12.37 9.65
N MET A 32 18.40 11.17 9.64
CA MET A 32 19.06 9.94 9.17
C MET A 32 18.72 9.66 7.71
N SER A 33 19.76 9.40 6.90
CA SER A 33 19.62 8.94 5.52
C SER A 33 19.65 7.40 5.45
N PRO A 34 19.16 6.79 4.36
CA PRO A 34 19.14 5.32 4.21
C PRO A 34 20.49 4.64 4.46
N ILE A 35 21.62 5.32 4.19
CA ILE A 35 22.97 4.81 4.46
C ILE A 35 23.21 4.49 5.94
N PHE A 36 22.56 5.19 6.88
CA PHE A 36 22.66 4.91 8.31
C PHE A 36 22.11 3.52 8.62
N TYR A 37 20.89 3.23 8.16
CA TYR A 37 20.24 1.93 8.38
C TYR A 37 20.95 0.80 7.62
N GLN A 38 21.48 1.06 6.42
CA GLN A 38 22.25 0.09 5.65
C GLN A 38 23.58 -0.25 6.35
N LYS A 39 24.30 0.76 6.86
CA LYS A 39 25.62 0.60 7.51
C LYS A 39 25.49 0.02 8.92
N TYR A 40 24.52 0.47 9.69
CA TYR A 40 24.33 0.08 11.09
C TYR A 40 23.23 -0.97 11.27
N TRP A 41 22.87 -1.69 10.20
CA TRP A 41 21.83 -2.74 10.23
C TRP A 41 22.02 -3.75 11.36
N HIS A 42 23.26 -4.13 11.64
CA HIS A 42 23.63 -5.05 12.73
C HIS A 42 23.27 -4.53 14.14
N ILE A 43 23.03 -3.23 14.29
CA ILE A 43 22.64 -2.58 15.56
C ILE A 43 21.13 -2.28 15.57
N VAL A 44 20.61 -1.74 14.47
CA VAL A 44 19.22 -1.26 14.40
C VAL A 44 18.23 -2.36 14.03
N GLY A 45 18.63 -3.33 13.20
CA GLY A 45 17.75 -4.38 12.70
C GLY A 45 17.15 -5.22 13.82
N THR A 46 17.88 -5.42 14.92
CA THR A 46 17.42 -6.17 16.11
C THR A 46 16.39 -5.44 16.96
N LYS A 47 16.23 -4.13 16.79
CA LYS A 47 15.33 -3.27 17.59
C LYS A 47 14.07 -2.84 16.85
N ILE A 48 13.90 -3.26 15.60
CA ILE A 48 12.70 -2.90 14.83
C ILE A 48 11.55 -3.73 15.39
N GLU A 49 10.77 -3.13 16.28
CA GLU A 49 9.50 -3.68 16.78
C GLU A 49 8.42 -3.52 15.72
N THR A 50 7.60 -4.57 15.64
CA THR A 50 6.90 -4.92 14.42
C THR A 50 5.39 -4.79 14.58
N THR A 51 4.79 -3.80 13.91
CA THR A 51 3.32 -3.75 13.72
C THR A 51 3.00 -3.06 12.40
N ALA A 52 2.61 -3.83 11.39
CA ALA A 52 1.89 -3.35 10.23
C ALA A 52 1.10 -4.52 9.64
N SER A 53 -0.20 -4.55 9.91
CA SER A 53 -1.12 -5.59 9.45
C SER A 53 -1.50 -5.35 7.99
N ILE A 54 -1.09 -6.23 7.06
CA ILE A 54 -1.45 -6.21 5.62
C ILE A 54 -2.85 -6.83 5.39
N ARG A 55 -3.76 -6.69 6.36
CA ARG A 55 -5.02 -7.47 6.42
C ARG A 55 -6.15 -6.90 5.53
N TYR A 56 -5.95 -5.72 4.94
CA TYR A 56 -7.02 -4.95 4.29
C TYR A 56 -6.90 -4.81 2.75
N LEU A 57 -6.10 -5.66 2.10
CA LEU A 57 -5.94 -5.60 0.65
C LEU A 57 -7.09 -6.32 -0.06
N SER A 58 -7.95 -5.56 -0.75
CA SER A 58 -8.94 -6.12 -1.67
C SER A 58 -8.24 -6.80 -2.86
N GLU A 59 -8.89 -7.80 -3.47
CA GLU A 59 -8.43 -8.41 -4.74
C GLU A 59 -8.24 -7.35 -5.84
N ASN A 60 -9.07 -6.29 -5.82
CA ASN A 60 -9.07 -5.23 -6.83
C ASN A 60 -8.11 -4.06 -6.50
N GLN A 61 -7.28 -4.18 -5.46
CA GLN A 61 -6.30 -3.16 -5.11
C GLN A 61 -4.98 -3.38 -5.86
N SER A 62 -4.81 -2.70 -6.98
CA SER A 62 -3.64 -2.90 -7.86
C SER A 62 -2.42 -2.02 -7.53
N THR A 63 -2.57 -1.04 -6.63
CA THR A 63 -1.49 -0.11 -6.25
C THR A 63 -0.92 -0.40 -4.88
N PHE A 64 0.39 -0.20 -4.72
CA PHE A 64 1.13 -0.42 -3.46
C PHE A 64 1.09 -1.87 -2.95
N VAL A 65 0.84 -2.83 -3.84
CA VAL A 65 0.89 -4.27 -3.56
C VAL A 65 1.95 -4.91 -4.46
N PRO A 66 2.98 -5.58 -3.91
CA PRO A 66 3.99 -6.27 -4.71
C PRO A 66 3.34 -7.28 -5.67
N GLY A 67 3.80 -7.29 -6.93
CA GLY A 67 3.30 -8.22 -7.95
C GLY A 67 1.98 -7.83 -8.62
N ARG A 68 1.33 -6.71 -8.23
CA ARG A 68 0.18 -6.15 -8.95
C ARG A 68 0.59 -4.93 -9.76
N LEU A 69 0.04 -4.79 -10.97
CA LEU A 69 0.40 -3.70 -11.88
C LEU A 69 -0.72 -2.66 -11.93
N ILE A 70 -0.33 -1.38 -11.95
CA ILE A 70 -1.30 -0.27 -12.12
C ILE A 70 -2.08 -0.38 -13.44
N THR A 71 -1.50 -1.04 -14.44
CA THR A 71 -2.13 -1.29 -15.75
C THR A 71 -3.42 -2.09 -15.64
N ASP A 72 -3.56 -2.92 -14.60
CA ASP A 72 -4.75 -3.75 -14.40
C ASP A 72 -5.98 -2.86 -14.13
N ASN A 73 -5.81 -1.77 -13.37
CA ASN A 73 -6.88 -0.80 -13.13
C ASN A 73 -7.29 -0.06 -14.41
N VAL A 74 -6.36 0.15 -15.34
CA VAL A 74 -6.65 0.81 -16.63
C VAL A 74 -7.51 -0.11 -17.49
N LEU A 75 -7.20 -1.41 -17.52
CA LEU A 75 -7.97 -2.41 -18.24
C LEU A 75 -9.41 -2.50 -17.70
N VAL A 76 -9.56 -2.63 -16.37
CA VAL A 76 -10.88 -2.68 -15.71
C VAL A 76 -11.69 -1.41 -16.00
N ALA A 77 -11.08 -0.23 -15.91
CA ALA A 77 -11.77 1.02 -16.23
C ALA A 77 -12.20 1.10 -17.70
N TYR A 78 -11.37 0.57 -18.62
CA TYR A 78 -11.70 0.49 -20.04
C TYR A 78 -12.91 -0.42 -20.29
N GLU A 79 -12.94 -1.60 -19.68
CA GLU A 79 -14.07 -2.54 -19.76
C GLU A 79 -15.36 -1.94 -19.22
N ILE A 80 -15.31 -1.28 -18.05
CA ILE A 80 -16.47 -0.59 -17.47
C ILE A 80 -16.99 0.49 -18.42
N ASN A 81 -16.10 1.34 -18.96
CA ASN A 81 -16.51 2.39 -19.89
C ASN A 81 -17.08 1.81 -21.18
N HIS A 82 -16.45 0.77 -21.73
CA HIS A 82 -16.95 0.10 -22.92
C HIS A 82 -18.34 -0.48 -22.71
N TYR A 83 -18.56 -1.19 -21.59
CA TYR A 83 -19.86 -1.73 -21.22
C TYR A 83 -20.93 -0.65 -21.12
N LEU A 84 -20.64 0.44 -20.39
CA LEU A 84 -21.58 1.55 -20.21
C LEU A 84 -21.89 2.26 -21.54
N ALA A 85 -20.88 2.43 -22.41
CA ALA A 85 -21.05 3.06 -23.71
C ALA A 85 -21.84 2.21 -24.72
N HIS A 86 -22.04 0.92 -24.46
CA HIS A 86 -22.78 0.02 -25.36
C HIS A 86 -24.08 -0.51 -24.73
N LYS A 87 -24.41 -0.10 -23.51
CA LYS A 87 -25.62 -0.55 -22.82
C LYS A 87 -26.80 0.39 -23.10
N TYR A 88 -27.51 0.10 -24.19
CA TYR A 88 -28.69 0.86 -24.65
C TYR A 88 -30.03 0.16 -24.37
N GLU A 89 -30.00 -1.08 -23.88
CA GLU A 89 -31.19 -1.90 -23.66
C GLU A 89 -31.25 -2.47 -22.23
N GLY A 90 -32.48 -2.72 -21.77
CA GLY A 90 -32.78 -3.21 -20.42
C GLY A 90 -33.44 -2.15 -19.53
N SER A 91 -34.12 -2.60 -18.49
CA SER A 91 -34.86 -1.73 -17.55
C SER A 91 -33.99 -1.12 -16.44
N VAL A 92 -32.71 -1.48 -16.37
CA VAL A 92 -31.78 -1.08 -15.30
C VAL A 92 -30.63 -0.24 -15.86
N GLY A 93 -30.56 1.04 -15.47
CA GLY A 93 -29.44 1.93 -15.77
C GLY A 93 -28.21 1.59 -14.93
N HIS A 94 -27.02 1.69 -15.53
CA HIS A 94 -25.74 1.45 -14.88
C HIS A 94 -24.92 2.74 -14.94
N ALA A 95 -24.10 3.00 -13.93
CA ALA A 95 -23.23 4.17 -13.88
C ALA A 95 -21.88 3.82 -13.22
N ALA A 96 -20.82 4.49 -13.66
CA ALA A 96 -19.52 4.42 -12.99
C ALA A 96 -19.36 5.63 -12.07
N LEU A 97 -18.92 5.40 -10.83
CA LEU A 97 -18.60 6.44 -9.87
C LEU A 97 -17.09 6.48 -9.65
N LYS A 98 -16.47 7.62 -9.99
CA LYS A 98 -15.06 7.88 -9.70
C LYS A 98 -14.95 8.67 -8.39
N LEU A 99 -14.32 8.06 -7.40
CA LEU A 99 -14.03 8.68 -6.11
C LEU A 99 -12.54 9.01 -6.03
N ASP A 100 -12.21 10.23 -5.59
CA ASP A 100 -10.84 10.70 -5.41
C ASP A 100 -10.70 11.33 -4.02
N LEU A 101 -9.57 11.07 -3.35
CA LEU A 101 -9.27 11.60 -2.03
C LEU A 101 -8.20 12.67 -2.12
N SER A 102 -8.55 13.91 -1.79
CA SER A 102 -7.57 14.99 -1.74
C SER A 102 -6.57 14.76 -0.59
N LYS A 103 -5.29 14.60 -0.91
CA LYS A 103 -4.19 14.50 0.07
C LYS A 103 -4.48 13.47 1.17
N ALA A 104 -4.71 12.21 0.76
CA ALA A 104 -5.15 11.14 1.65
C ALA A 104 -4.34 11.08 2.97
N TYR A 105 -3.01 11.13 2.89
CA TYR A 105 -2.12 11.09 4.07
C TYR A 105 -2.24 12.29 5.01
N ASP A 106 -2.61 13.48 4.49
CA ASP A 106 -2.77 14.69 5.32
C ASP A 106 -4.11 14.72 6.04
N ARG A 107 -5.08 13.90 5.60
CA ARG A 107 -6.46 13.89 6.09
C ARG A 107 -6.83 12.62 6.87
N VAL A 108 -5.91 11.67 7.03
CA VAL A 108 -6.15 10.47 7.83
C VAL A 108 -6.34 10.84 9.29
N GLU A 109 -7.40 10.32 9.91
CA GLU A 109 -7.60 10.40 11.35
C GLU A 109 -6.88 9.20 12.00
N TRP A 110 -5.90 9.49 12.85
CA TRP A 110 -4.99 8.48 13.40
C TRP A 110 -5.70 7.50 14.33
N THR A 111 -6.64 7.97 15.16
CA THR A 111 -7.39 7.11 16.08
C THR A 111 -8.19 6.05 15.33
N PHE A 112 -8.78 6.44 14.19
CA PHE A 112 -9.50 5.55 13.29
C PHE A 112 -8.56 4.54 12.66
N LEU A 113 -7.40 4.98 12.14
CA LEU A 113 -6.40 4.08 11.57
C LEU A 113 -5.91 3.06 12.59
N GLU A 114 -5.58 3.48 13.81
CA GLU A 114 -5.15 2.59 14.90
C GLU A 114 -6.21 1.56 15.25
N ARG A 115 -7.49 1.98 15.36
CA ARG A 115 -8.60 1.06 15.64
C ARG A 115 -8.82 0.04 14.53
N VAL A 116 -8.69 0.46 13.27
CA VAL A 116 -8.78 -0.45 12.11
C VAL A 116 -7.59 -1.42 12.11
N LEU A 117 -6.38 -0.96 12.43
CA LEU A 117 -5.21 -1.86 12.43
C LEU A 117 -5.16 -2.81 13.63
N ALA A 118 -5.82 -2.47 14.75
CA ALA A 118 -5.87 -3.27 15.98
C ALA A 118 -6.96 -4.36 16.01
N SER A 119 -7.86 -4.42 15.01
CA SER A 119 -8.94 -5.43 14.89
C SER A 119 -8.58 -6.63 14.00
#